data_AF-A0A0F3MHC3-F1
#
_entry.id   AF-A0A0F3MHC3-F1
#
_cell.length_a   1.000
_cell.length_b   1.000
_cell.length_c   1.000
_cell.angle_alpha   90.00
_cell.angle_beta   90.00
_cell.angle_gamma   90.00
#
_symmetry.space_group_name_H-M   'P 1'
#
loop_
_entity.id
_entity.type
_entity.pdbx_description
1 polymer ?
#
loop_
_entity_poly.entity_id
_entity_poly.type
_entity_poly.pdbx_seq_one_letter_code
_entity_poly.pdbx_strand_id
1 'polypeptide(L)'
;MSTHVKRDYKQTIQEVAPKDELSKIRKVQYFYNQSTPLYFGKSTEVQIVKKYLETHRGINCFAMNSDLRASIILNTDTQENYPAFTAFLRNAKGEVTGAQVVYLNSKTGDKADISVPRRAFGKISGSFVRISQWNPSNPPITIITEGVETALSLKPIDGKIIAGVGVHNFKNYDPVAGEKIIIAADNDGQNSITLNTVNKAVKSLKNKGANVIKLMPLQEGDFNDLLRSQGAESIRNIVMPEIAKLTVQSARTVNQNDVKDLYEKSSPLYYYNQKDEANVEVIVANKYLENHTGIYNTKIFDNPNLRAIWNEGAPALTVFVRNEKDEITGAQVLYLDSKTCNKIQEKIVGKIDGSFATIQNSDDSPITIITKDIETALSLKQAKIEGKIICGIDASNTQNYKPFAGEKLILASNDRNDEAKKQLA
;
A
#
# COMPACT_ATOMS: atom_id res chain seq x y z
N MET A 1 -1.98 -45.73 46.07
CA MET A 1 -1.50 -44.37 45.74
C MET A 1 -1.85 -44.08 44.29
N SER A 2 -2.95 -43.38 44.03
CA SER A 2 -3.37 -42.99 42.68
C SER A 2 -3.17 -41.47 42.55
N THR A 3 -2.18 -41.08 41.76
CA THR A 3 -1.80 -39.68 41.53
C THR A 3 -2.78 -39.03 40.55
N HIS A 4 -3.69 -38.22 41.07
CA HIS A 4 -4.52 -37.32 40.27
C HIS A 4 -3.68 -36.14 39.77
N VAL A 5 -3.39 -36.14 38.47
CA VAL A 5 -2.83 -34.98 37.77
C VAL A 5 -3.94 -33.94 37.60
N LYS A 6 -3.89 -32.85 38.38
CA LYS A 6 -4.71 -31.66 38.14
C LYS A 6 -4.24 -31.00 36.84
N ARG A 7 -5.09 -31.01 35.80
CA ARG A 7 -4.92 -30.15 34.63
C ARG A 7 -5.42 -28.75 35.00
N ASP A 8 -4.49 -27.81 35.12
CA ASP A 8 -4.81 -26.38 35.25
C ASP A 8 -5.39 -25.87 33.94
N TYR A 9 -6.72 -25.72 33.90
CA TYR A 9 -7.38 -24.86 32.91
C TYR A 9 -7.15 -23.41 33.33
N LYS A 10 -6.23 -22.71 32.67
CA LYS A 10 -6.19 -21.24 32.71
C LYS A 10 -7.51 -20.71 32.16
N GLN A 11 -8.41 -20.29 33.05
CA GLN A 11 -9.55 -19.45 32.68
C GLN A 11 -9.01 -18.14 32.12
N THR A 12 -9.15 -17.93 30.82
CA THR A 12 -8.99 -16.64 30.17
C THR A 12 -10.05 -15.70 30.76
N ILE A 13 -9.68 -14.85 31.71
CA ILE A 13 -10.56 -13.81 32.22
C ILE A 13 -10.84 -12.85 31.07
N GLN A 14 -12.02 -12.95 30.45
CA GLN A 14 -12.54 -11.88 29.61
C GLN A 14 -12.85 -10.70 30.52
N GLU A 15 -12.07 -9.62 30.40
CA GLU A 15 -12.39 -8.35 31.06
C GLU A 15 -13.79 -7.91 30.64
N VAL A 16 -14.75 -7.98 31.58
CA VAL A 16 -16.12 -7.52 31.38
C VAL A 16 -16.10 -5.99 31.45
N ALA A 17 -16.60 -5.32 30.41
CA ALA A 17 -16.65 -3.87 30.37
C ALA A 17 -17.49 -3.31 31.56
N PRO A 18 -17.13 -2.15 32.13
CA PRO A 18 -17.90 -1.52 33.21
C PRO A 18 -19.38 -1.32 32.83
N LYS A 19 -20.28 -1.36 33.83
CA LYS A 19 -21.74 -1.28 33.65
C LYS A 19 -22.21 -0.04 32.86
N ASP A 20 -21.52 1.09 32.99
CA ASP A 20 -21.80 2.31 32.22
C ASP A 20 -21.41 2.18 30.73
N GLU A 21 -20.26 1.58 30.43
CA GLU A 21 -19.83 1.31 29.06
C GLU A 21 -20.78 0.35 28.35
N LEU A 22 -21.21 -0.72 29.04
CA LEU A 22 -22.19 -1.67 28.50
C LEU A 22 -23.51 -0.99 28.14
N SER A 23 -23.96 -0.02 28.95
CA SER A 23 -25.17 0.75 28.69
C SER A 23 -25.03 1.63 27.45
N LYS A 24 -23.87 2.27 27.26
CA LYS A 24 -23.54 3.04 26.05
C LYS A 24 -23.49 2.16 24.79
N ILE A 25 -22.87 0.99 24.89
CA ILE A 25 -22.80 0.01 23.79
C ILE A 25 -24.20 -0.46 23.38
N ARG A 26 -25.06 -0.82 24.35
CA ARG A 26 -26.45 -1.25 24.09
C ARG A 26 -27.27 -0.19 23.37
N LYS A 27 -27.12 1.10 23.74
CA LYS A 27 -27.78 2.21 23.05
C LYS A 27 -27.36 2.31 21.58
N VAL A 28 -26.08 2.16 21.30
CA VAL A 28 -25.57 2.18 19.92
C VAL A 28 -26.04 0.95 19.13
N GLN A 29 -26.11 -0.23 19.75
CA GLN A 29 -26.62 -1.43 19.09
C GLN A 29 -28.11 -1.32 18.76
N TYR A 30 -28.91 -0.77 19.69
CA TYR A 30 -30.30 -0.44 19.41
C TYR A 30 -30.40 0.54 18.23
N PHE A 31 -29.57 1.59 18.24
CA PHE A 31 -29.53 2.57 17.18
C PHE A 31 -29.13 1.97 15.81
N TYR A 32 -28.16 1.05 15.77
CA TYR A 32 -27.79 0.29 14.57
C TYR A 32 -29.00 -0.43 13.97
N ASN A 33 -29.79 -1.10 14.81
CA ASN A 33 -30.97 -1.84 14.37
C ASN A 33 -32.11 -0.93 13.85
N GLN A 34 -32.20 0.32 14.31
CA GLN A 34 -33.20 1.28 13.84
C GLN A 34 -32.77 2.04 12.57
N SER A 35 -31.47 2.08 12.28
CA SER A 35 -30.93 2.80 11.13
C SER A 35 -31.04 2.01 9.81
N THR A 36 -31.08 2.72 8.67
CA THR A 36 -31.25 2.11 7.35
C THR A 36 -29.92 1.99 6.60
N PRO A 37 -29.53 0.80 6.09
CA PRO A 37 -28.31 0.67 5.29
C PRO A 37 -28.37 1.43 3.96
N LEU A 38 -27.24 2.04 3.56
CA LEU A 38 -27.20 2.87 2.35
C LEU A 38 -27.35 2.10 1.03
N TYR A 39 -26.96 0.82 1.00
CA TYR A 39 -26.86 0.03 -0.22
C TYR A 39 -28.20 -0.57 -0.71
N PHE A 40 -29.22 -0.63 0.15
CA PHE A 40 -30.58 -1.07 -0.22
C PHE A 40 -31.68 -0.04 0.04
N GLY A 41 -31.42 0.95 0.88
CA GLY A 41 -32.44 1.93 1.26
C GLY A 41 -32.81 2.87 0.13
N LYS A 42 -34.12 3.12 0.00
CA LYS A 42 -34.70 4.17 -0.86
C LYS A 42 -35.37 5.28 -0.06
N SER A 43 -35.18 5.28 1.26
CA SER A 43 -35.79 6.30 2.12
C SER A 43 -35.20 7.68 1.83
N THR A 44 -35.94 8.73 2.19
CA THR A 44 -35.52 10.13 2.03
C THR A 44 -34.17 10.37 2.69
N GLU A 45 -33.94 9.82 3.88
CA GLU A 45 -32.69 9.95 4.64
C GLU A 45 -31.52 9.30 3.89
N VAL A 46 -31.74 8.14 3.27
CA VAL A 46 -30.70 7.48 2.46
C VAL A 46 -30.33 8.33 1.26
N GLN A 47 -31.31 8.97 0.59
CA GLN A 47 -31.01 9.87 -0.52
C GLN A 47 -30.26 11.12 -0.07
N ILE A 48 -30.58 11.66 1.10
CA ILE A 48 -29.85 12.78 1.70
C ILE A 48 -28.40 12.40 1.99
N VAL A 49 -28.15 11.22 2.57
CA VAL A 49 -26.79 10.73 2.83
C VAL A 49 -26.03 10.43 1.53
N LYS A 50 -26.69 9.87 0.52
CA LYS A 50 -26.07 9.67 -0.80
C LYS A 50 -25.67 11.00 -1.43
N LYS A 51 -26.55 12.01 -1.39
CA LYS A 51 -26.23 13.37 -1.83
C LYS A 51 -25.03 13.96 -1.08
N TYR A 52 -24.96 13.76 0.24
CA TYR A 52 -23.79 14.14 1.04
C TYR A 52 -22.50 13.51 0.52
N LEU A 53 -22.47 12.19 0.36
CA LEU A 53 -21.27 11.48 -0.06
C LEU A 53 -20.90 11.76 -1.52
N GLU A 54 -21.87 11.72 -2.43
CA GLU A 54 -21.63 11.81 -3.87
C GLU A 54 -21.38 13.26 -4.30
N THR A 55 -22.27 14.19 -3.92
CA THR A 55 -22.21 15.58 -4.39
C THR A 55 -21.25 16.42 -3.56
N HIS A 56 -21.31 16.32 -2.23
CA HIS A 56 -20.51 17.19 -1.35
C HIS A 56 -19.12 16.62 -1.05
N ARG A 57 -18.95 15.29 -1.10
CA ARG A 57 -17.67 14.62 -0.79
C ARG A 57 -16.99 13.97 -1.99
N GLY A 58 -17.63 13.86 -3.15
CA GLY A 58 -17.05 13.21 -4.34
C GLY A 58 -16.86 11.69 -4.19
N ILE A 59 -17.50 11.07 -3.19
CA ILE A 59 -17.40 9.64 -2.88
C ILE A 59 -18.61 8.95 -3.51
N ASN A 60 -18.39 8.18 -4.57
CA ASN A 60 -19.43 7.38 -5.25
C ASN A 60 -19.37 5.88 -4.92
N CYS A 61 -18.33 5.44 -4.20
CA CYS A 61 -18.00 4.04 -4.04
C CYS A 61 -18.32 3.49 -2.64
N PHE A 62 -19.48 3.76 -2.04
CA PHE A 62 -19.83 3.26 -0.69
C PHE A 62 -20.80 2.06 -0.70
N ALA A 63 -21.09 1.50 -1.87
CA ALA A 63 -22.01 0.35 -2.02
C ALA A 63 -21.52 -0.90 -1.26
N MET A 64 -22.49 -1.68 -0.74
CA MET A 64 -22.32 -2.94 -0.01
C MET A 64 -21.56 -2.86 1.34
N ASN A 65 -21.84 -1.84 2.14
CA ASN A 65 -21.35 -1.76 3.52
C ASN A 65 -22.52 -1.68 4.52
N SER A 66 -22.61 -2.65 5.43
CA SER A 66 -23.69 -2.73 6.42
C SER A 66 -23.59 -1.72 7.56
N ASP A 67 -22.39 -1.18 7.79
CA ASP A 67 -22.07 -0.28 8.89
C ASP A 67 -22.18 1.20 8.49
N LEU A 68 -22.37 1.48 7.19
CA LEU A 68 -22.68 2.81 6.67
C LEU A 68 -24.19 2.92 6.46
N ARG A 69 -24.85 3.80 7.23
CA ARG A 69 -26.30 3.83 7.36
C ARG A 69 -26.81 5.28 7.40
N ALA A 70 -28.06 5.45 7.00
CA ALA A 70 -28.82 6.68 7.20
C ALA A 70 -29.67 6.55 8.47
N SER A 71 -29.87 7.68 9.15
CA SER A 71 -30.61 7.74 10.42
C SER A 71 -31.28 9.09 10.60
N ILE A 72 -32.23 9.17 11.52
CA ILE A 72 -32.73 10.43 12.07
C ILE A 72 -32.29 10.50 13.53
N ILE A 73 -31.63 11.59 13.91
CA ILE A 73 -31.04 11.73 15.24
C ILE A 73 -31.41 13.09 15.82
N LEU A 74 -31.89 13.07 17.06
CA LEU A 74 -32.10 14.25 17.87
C LEU A 74 -30.75 14.89 18.22
N ASN A 75 -30.55 16.14 17.80
CA ASN A 75 -29.47 16.95 18.32
C ASN A 75 -29.91 17.58 19.64
N THR A 76 -29.15 17.36 20.71
CA THR A 76 -29.49 17.85 22.05
C THR A 76 -29.36 19.36 22.21
N ASP A 77 -28.59 20.01 21.36
CA ASP A 77 -28.30 21.43 21.52
C ASP A 77 -29.39 22.27 20.84
N THR A 78 -29.88 21.82 19.68
CA THR A 78 -30.99 22.45 18.97
C THR A 78 -32.36 21.88 19.33
N GLN A 79 -32.42 20.71 19.99
CA GLN A 79 -33.64 19.95 20.28
C GLN A 79 -34.43 19.54 19.00
N GLU A 80 -33.74 19.46 17.86
CA GLU A 80 -34.33 19.08 16.58
C GLU A 80 -33.81 17.73 16.06
N ASN A 81 -34.63 17.05 15.27
CA ASN A 81 -34.26 15.83 14.58
C ASN A 81 -33.65 16.15 13.21
N TYR A 82 -32.46 15.61 12.93
CA TYR A 82 -31.82 15.75 11.62
C TYR A 82 -31.62 14.40 10.94
N PRO A 83 -31.71 14.34 9.60
CA PRO A 83 -31.14 13.23 8.86
C PRO A 83 -29.63 13.20 9.10
N ALA A 84 -29.06 12.00 9.19
CA ALA A 84 -27.66 11.83 9.55
C ALA A 84 -27.01 10.70 8.77
N PHE A 85 -25.76 10.94 8.34
CA PHE A 85 -24.85 9.87 7.95
C PHE A 85 -24.27 9.24 9.21
N THR A 86 -24.51 7.95 9.39
CA THR A 86 -24.04 7.20 10.56
C THR A 86 -23.12 6.06 10.12
N ALA A 87 -21.92 6.04 10.69
CA ALA A 87 -20.92 5.02 10.45
C ALA A 87 -20.63 4.27 11.75
N PHE A 88 -20.92 2.97 11.79
CA PHE A 88 -20.81 2.15 12.99
C PHE A 88 -19.42 1.54 13.13
N LEU A 89 -18.90 1.54 14.36
CA LEU A 89 -17.62 0.98 14.73
C LEU A 89 -17.81 -0.41 15.31
N ARG A 90 -16.94 -1.34 14.91
CA ARG A 90 -16.90 -2.70 15.44
C ARG A 90 -15.59 -2.97 16.17
N ASN A 91 -15.68 -3.67 17.29
CA ASN A 91 -14.50 -4.18 17.99
C ASN A 91 -13.90 -5.42 17.29
N ALA A 92 -12.84 -6.01 17.88
CA ALA A 92 -12.19 -7.20 17.34
C ALA A 92 -13.13 -8.43 17.25
N LYS A 93 -14.12 -8.54 18.16
CA LYS A 93 -15.14 -9.59 18.16
C LYS A 93 -16.23 -9.38 17.09
N GLY A 94 -16.20 -8.24 16.38
CA GLY A 94 -17.20 -7.89 15.38
C GLY A 94 -18.48 -7.26 15.97
N GLU A 95 -18.51 -6.97 17.27
CA GLU A 95 -19.66 -6.35 17.93
C GLU A 95 -19.69 -4.85 17.64
N VAL A 96 -20.88 -4.31 17.37
CA VAL A 96 -21.08 -2.86 17.27
C VAL A 96 -20.97 -2.24 18.66
N THR A 97 -20.05 -1.30 18.83
CA THR A 97 -19.71 -0.67 20.13
C THR A 97 -19.82 0.84 20.09
N GLY A 98 -19.68 1.46 18.91
CA GLY A 98 -19.74 2.90 18.74
C GLY A 98 -20.31 3.31 17.38
N ALA A 99 -20.59 4.60 17.23
CA ALA A 99 -21.03 5.20 15.97
C ALA A 99 -20.43 6.61 15.81
N GLN A 100 -20.00 6.95 14.60
CA GLN A 100 -19.78 8.33 14.18
C GLN A 100 -21.03 8.82 13.44
N VAL A 101 -21.48 10.01 13.79
CA VAL A 101 -22.67 10.65 13.24
C VAL A 101 -22.26 11.98 12.63
N VAL A 102 -22.72 12.23 11.40
CA VAL A 102 -22.68 13.54 10.76
C VAL A 102 -24.13 13.98 10.54
N TYR A 103 -24.55 15.03 11.24
CA TYR A 103 -25.87 15.65 11.06
C TYR A 103 -25.91 16.39 9.72
N LEU A 104 -26.97 16.20 8.96
CA LEU A 104 -27.13 16.74 7.62
C LEU A 104 -28.32 17.69 7.55
N ASN A 105 -28.20 18.69 6.68
CA ASN A 105 -29.31 19.56 6.33
C ASN A 105 -30.26 18.80 5.38
N SER A 106 -31.53 18.70 5.74
CA SER A 106 -32.53 17.94 4.99
C SER A 106 -32.81 18.49 3.58
N LYS A 107 -32.54 19.78 3.34
CA LYS A 107 -32.77 20.43 2.04
C LYS A 107 -31.52 20.38 1.15
N THR A 108 -30.37 20.75 1.69
CA THR A 108 -29.12 20.86 0.89
C THR A 108 -28.40 19.51 0.76
N GLY A 109 -28.54 18.62 1.75
CA GLY A 109 -27.78 17.38 1.85
C GLY A 109 -26.32 17.56 2.27
N ASP A 110 -25.90 18.78 2.61
CA ASP A 110 -24.59 19.02 3.24
C ASP A 110 -24.70 18.89 4.77
N LYS A 111 -23.60 19.08 5.49
CA LYS A 111 -23.58 19.20 6.95
C LYS A 111 -24.65 20.18 7.44
N ALA A 112 -25.32 19.82 8.53
CA ALA A 112 -26.26 20.70 9.20
C ALA A 112 -25.53 21.95 9.70
N ASP A 113 -26.21 23.11 9.62
CA ASP A 113 -25.71 24.39 10.13
C ASP A 113 -25.93 24.46 11.65
N ILE A 114 -25.09 23.72 12.37
CA ILE A 114 -25.10 23.61 13.82
C ILE A 114 -23.66 23.65 14.35
N SER A 115 -23.48 24.02 15.62
CA SER A 115 -22.16 24.20 16.23
C SER A 115 -21.23 22.99 16.11
N VAL A 116 -21.79 21.77 16.28
CA VAL A 116 -21.04 20.52 16.23
C VAL A 116 -21.78 19.52 15.32
N PRO A 117 -21.52 19.57 14.00
CA PRO A 117 -22.23 18.76 13.01
C PRO A 117 -21.74 17.30 12.98
N ARG A 118 -20.65 16.97 13.69
CA ARG A 118 -20.10 15.62 13.77
C ARG A 118 -19.92 15.19 15.22
N ARG A 119 -20.47 14.03 15.61
CA ARG A 119 -20.39 13.48 16.97
C ARG A 119 -20.06 12.00 16.96
N ALA A 120 -19.47 11.52 18.05
CA ALA A 120 -19.22 10.10 18.28
C ALA A 120 -20.03 9.62 19.49
N PHE A 121 -20.61 8.43 19.38
CA PHE A 121 -21.45 7.81 20.40
C PHE A 121 -20.93 6.41 20.75
N GLY A 122 -21.20 5.95 21.97
CA GLY A 122 -20.79 4.62 22.44
C GLY A 122 -19.33 4.55 22.89
N LYS A 123 -18.74 3.35 22.74
CA LYS A 123 -17.34 3.07 23.06
C LYS A 123 -16.53 3.03 21.75
N ILE A 124 -15.75 4.09 21.52
CA ILE A 124 -14.90 4.22 20.32
C ILE A 124 -13.58 3.45 20.47
N SER A 125 -12.98 3.49 21.66
CA SER A 125 -11.67 2.88 21.93
C SER A 125 -11.62 1.39 21.55
N GLY A 126 -10.66 1.03 20.69
CA GLY A 126 -10.44 -0.35 20.23
C GLY A 126 -11.46 -0.84 19.20
N SER A 127 -12.32 0.06 18.70
CA SER A 127 -13.33 -0.24 17.69
C SER A 127 -13.13 0.66 16.49
N PHE A 128 -13.42 0.16 15.29
CA PHE A 128 -13.15 0.86 14.03
C PHE A 128 -14.32 0.72 13.06
N VAL A 129 -14.58 1.76 12.26
CA VAL A 129 -15.47 1.62 11.10
C VAL A 129 -14.70 0.84 10.04
N ARG A 130 -15.29 -0.22 9.49
CA ARG A 130 -14.65 -1.05 8.44
C ARG A 130 -15.21 -0.63 7.08
N ILE A 131 -14.36 -0.14 6.19
CA ILE A 131 -14.76 0.29 4.84
C ILE A 131 -14.61 -0.84 3.83
N SER A 132 -13.44 -1.48 3.82
CA SER A 132 -13.13 -2.64 3.01
C SER A 132 -12.53 -3.74 3.89
N GLN A 133 -12.80 -4.99 3.52
CA GLN A 133 -12.17 -6.13 4.13
C GLN A 133 -10.96 -6.54 3.31
N TRP A 134 -10.01 -7.23 3.96
CA TRP A 134 -8.89 -7.83 3.27
C TRP A 134 -9.40 -8.88 2.29
N ASN A 135 -9.01 -8.76 1.02
CA ASN A 135 -9.14 -9.82 0.05
C ASN A 135 -7.92 -10.76 0.22
N PRO A 136 -8.13 -12.06 0.52
CA PRO A 136 -7.04 -13.02 0.69
C PRO A 136 -6.07 -13.12 -0.49
N SER A 137 -6.51 -12.72 -1.69
CA SER A 137 -5.70 -12.71 -2.92
C SER A 137 -4.73 -11.53 -3.04
N ASN A 138 -4.79 -10.54 -2.15
CA ASN A 138 -3.98 -9.32 -2.20
C ASN A 138 -3.03 -9.20 -1.00
N PRO A 139 -1.90 -8.47 -1.13
CA PRO A 139 -0.95 -8.28 -0.03
C PRO A 139 -1.68 -7.67 1.20
N PRO A 140 -1.39 -8.17 2.42
CA PRO A 140 -2.14 -7.81 3.63
C PRO A 140 -1.73 -6.43 4.13
N ILE A 141 -2.28 -5.39 3.51
CA ILE A 141 -2.09 -4.00 3.93
C ILE A 141 -3.35 -3.53 4.63
N THR A 142 -3.15 -2.97 5.83
CA THR A 142 -4.19 -2.28 6.59
C THR A 142 -3.96 -0.78 6.51
N ILE A 143 -4.99 -0.04 6.12
CA ILE A 143 -4.98 1.41 6.06
C ILE A 143 -5.89 1.93 7.16
N ILE A 144 -5.32 2.72 8.07
CA ILE A 144 -6.04 3.35 9.19
C ILE A 144 -6.12 4.84 8.92
N THR A 145 -7.34 5.39 8.95
CA THR A 145 -7.62 6.81 8.74
C THR A 145 -8.29 7.42 9.96
N GLU A 146 -8.25 8.75 10.09
CA GLU A 146 -8.94 9.46 11.16
C GLU A 146 -10.46 9.47 10.94
N GLY A 147 -10.90 9.95 9.77
CA GLY A 147 -12.30 10.14 9.40
C GLY A 147 -12.86 9.07 8.46
N VAL A 148 -14.17 8.88 8.49
CA VAL A 148 -14.87 7.93 7.62
C VAL A 148 -14.87 8.40 6.16
N GLU A 149 -15.01 9.70 5.91
CA GLU A 149 -14.94 10.25 4.56
C GLU A 149 -13.53 10.07 3.94
N THR A 150 -12.47 10.26 4.73
CA THR A 150 -11.09 9.97 4.35
C THR A 150 -10.92 8.49 4.01
N ALA A 151 -11.42 7.59 4.86
CA ALA A 151 -11.40 6.15 4.64
C ALA A 151 -12.11 5.74 3.34
N LEU A 152 -13.30 6.30 3.09
CA LEU A 152 -14.07 6.06 1.88
C LEU A 152 -13.37 6.58 0.62
N SER A 153 -12.65 7.70 0.73
CA SER A 153 -11.87 8.26 -0.38
C SER A 153 -10.71 7.35 -0.81
N LEU A 154 -10.23 6.49 0.09
CA LEU A 154 -9.18 5.50 -0.17
C LEU A 154 -9.71 4.17 -0.70
N LYS A 155 -11.02 3.95 -0.82
CA LYS A 155 -11.57 2.64 -1.26
C LYS A 155 -11.04 2.11 -2.60
N PRO A 156 -10.65 2.93 -3.60
CA PRO A 156 -10.01 2.43 -4.82
C PRO A 156 -8.66 1.71 -4.59
N ILE A 157 -8.09 1.80 -3.39
CA ILE A 157 -6.87 1.12 -2.97
C ILE A 157 -7.23 -0.27 -2.43
N ASP A 158 -6.56 -1.30 -2.93
CA ASP A 158 -6.71 -2.65 -2.42
C ASP A 158 -6.09 -2.77 -1.02
N GLY A 159 -6.90 -3.15 -0.04
CA GLY A 159 -6.46 -3.35 1.34
C GLY A 159 -7.61 -3.37 2.34
N LYS A 160 -7.29 -3.66 3.59
CA LYS A 160 -8.21 -3.51 4.73
C LYS A 160 -8.24 -2.05 5.15
N ILE A 161 -9.30 -1.32 4.80
CA ILE A 161 -9.42 0.11 5.12
C ILE A 161 -10.35 0.28 6.31
N ILE A 162 -9.86 0.95 7.35
CA ILE A 162 -10.61 1.23 8.58
C ILE A 162 -10.49 2.70 9.00
N ALA A 163 -11.53 3.21 9.65
CA ALA A 163 -11.54 4.55 10.25
C ALA A 163 -11.53 4.48 11.78
N GLY A 164 -10.64 5.25 12.40
CA GLY A 164 -10.45 5.30 13.85
C GLY A 164 -11.43 6.21 14.58
N VAL A 165 -12.08 7.14 13.88
CA VAL A 165 -12.95 8.18 14.47
C VAL A 165 -12.17 8.98 15.51
N GLY A 166 -11.05 9.54 15.05
CA GLY A 166 -10.09 10.30 15.84
C GLY A 166 -8.73 9.61 16.02
N VAL A 167 -7.65 10.40 15.95
CA VAL A 167 -6.26 9.91 16.04
C VAL A 167 -5.92 9.14 17.31
N HIS A 168 -6.59 9.44 18.43
CA HIS A 168 -6.34 8.77 19.72
C HIS A 168 -6.65 7.28 19.69
N ASN A 169 -7.48 6.83 18.76
CA ASN A 169 -7.89 5.44 18.66
C ASN A 169 -6.87 4.56 17.92
N PHE A 170 -5.96 5.16 17.14
CA PHE A 170 -5.00 4.41 16.31
C PHE A 170 -4.13 3.46 17.13
N LYS A 171 -3.66 3.89 18.30
CA LYS A 171 -2.85 3.06 19.22
C LYS A 171 -3.60 1.83 19.75
N ASN A 172 -4.93 1.86 19.73
CA ASN A 172 -5.79 0.77 20.22
C ASN A 172 -6.04 -0.29 19.16
N TYR A 173 -5.59 -0.08 17.91
CA TYR A 173 -5.57 -1.15 16.93
C TYR A 173 -4.63 -2.25 17.43
N ASP A 174 -5.07 -3.50 17.28
CA ASP A 174 -4.30 -4.68 17.67
C ASP A 174 -3.86 -5.42 16.41
N PRO A 175 -2.61 -5.18 15.95
CA PRO A 175 -2.14 -5.72 14.70
C PRO A 175 -1.65 -7.16 14.88
N VAL A 176 -1.69 -7.91 13.78
CA VAL A 176 -0.98 -9.19 13.72
C VAL A 176 0.52 -8.90 13.56
N ALA A 177 1.39 -9.74 14.14
CA ALA A 177 2.83 -9.58 13.99
C ALA A 177 3.23 -9.55 12.49
N GLY A 178 4.02 -8.56 12.11
CA GLY A 178 4.45 -8.32 10.72
C GLY A 178 3.41 -7.62 9.84
N GLU A 179 2.20 -7.31 10.35
CA GLU A 179 1.16 -6.62 9.59
C GLU A 179 1.66 -5.26 9.05
N LYS A 180 1.41 -5.01 7.76
CA LYS A 180 1.78 -3.76 7.10
C LYS A 180 0.67 -2.76 7.29
N ILE A 181 0.98 -1.64 7.93
CA ILE A 181 0.01 -0.62 8.30
C ILE A 181 0.40 0.72 7.70
N ILE A 182 -0.55 1.34 7.02
CA ILE A 182 -0.48 2.73 6.60
C ILE A 182 -1.41 3.52 7.50
N ILE A 183 -0.86 4.46 8.27
CA ILE A 183 -1.66 5.50 8.91
C ILE A 183 -1.80 6.66 7.94
N ALA A 184 -2.96 6.78 7.30
CA ALA A 184 -3.33 7.89 6.44
C ALA A 184 -3.91 9.01 7.30
N ALA A 185 -3.05 9.94 7.69
CA ALA A 185 -3.37 11.06 8.57
C ALA A 185 -3.64 12.34 7.78
N ASP A 186 -4.41 13.23 8.40
CA ASP A 186 -4.71 14.56 7.86
C ASP A 186 -3.46 15.45 7.96
N ASN A 187 -3.27 16.33 6.98
CA ASN A 187 -2.17 17.29 6.95
C ASN A 187 -2.65 18.65 7.48
N ASP A 188 -2.67 18.81 8.80
CA ASP A 188 -3.06 20.06 9.47
C ASP A 188 -1.87 21.05 9.63
N GLY A 189 -0.80 20.90 8.84
CA GLY A 189 0.43 21.69 8.97
C GLY A 189 1.40 21.21 10.07
N GLN A 190 2.56 21.86 10.17
CA GLN A 190 3.74 21.36 10.91
C GLN A 190 3.64 21.36 12.45
N ASN A 191 2.65 22.03 13.05
CA ASN A 191 2.53 22.21 14.50
C ASN A 191 1.22 21.66 15.11
N SER A 192 0.53 20.76 14.41
CA SER A 192 -0.74 20.23 14.94
C SER A 192 -0.50 19.24 16.11
N ILE A 193 -1.33 19.35 17.15
CA ILE A 193 -1.43 18.38 18.25
C ILE A 193 -1.71 16.96 17.69
N THR A 194 -2.40 16.91 16.56
CA THR A 194 -2.71 15.72 15.75
C THR A 194 -1.44 14.95 15.37
N LEU A 195 -0.40 15.63 14.86
CA LEU A 195 0.83 14.99 14.38
C LEU A 195 1.60 14.25 15.49
N ASN A 196 1.67 14.84 16.68
CA ASN A 196 2.30 14.22 17.84
C ASN A 196 1.56 12.95 18.28
N THR A 197 0.22 12.98 18.22
CA THR A 197 -0.62 11.82 18.56
C THR A 197 -0.45 10.71 17.53
N VAL A 198 -0.41 11.05 16.24
CA VAL A 198 -0.12 10.08 15.16
C VAL A 198 1.26 9.46 15.34
N ASN A 199 2.30 10.24 15.60
CA ASN A 199 3.65 9.71 15.82
C ASN A 199 3.72 8.77 17.04
N LYS A 200 2.98 9.07 18.12
CA LYS A 200 2.85 8.15 19.26
C LYS A 200 2.13 6.86 18.88
N ALA A 201 1.07 6.93 18.06
CA ALA A 201 0.38 5.75 17.57
C ALA A 201 1.28 4.88 16.68
N VAL A 202 2.05 5.49 15.77
CA VAL A 202 3.06 4.79 14.95
C VAL A 202 4.02 3.99 15.84
N LYS A 203 4.60 4.63 16.87
CA LYS A 203 5.50 3.95 17.82
C LYS A 203 4.80 2.80 18.55
N SER A 204 3.57 3.04 19.04
CA SER A 204 2.80 2.01 19.74
C SER A 204 2.51 0.79 18.87
N LEU A 205 2.15 0.99 17.61
CA LEU A 205 1.83 -0.09 16.69
C LEU A 205 3.09 -0.86 16.25
N LYS A 206 4.23 -0.16 16.06
CA LYS A 206 5.52 -0.81 15.85
C LYS A 206 5.94 -1.68 17.03
N ASN A 207 5.74 -1.18 18.26
CA ASN A 207 6.01 -1.96 19.48
C ASN A 207 5.12 -3.20 19.62
N LYS A 208 3.94 -3.20 18.99
CA LYS A 208 3.06 -4.38 18.88
C LYS A 208 3.45 -5.34 17.75
N GLY A 209 4.56 -5.08 17.04
CA GLY A 209 5.10 -5.95 16.00
C GLY A 209 4.65 -5.64 14.57
N ALA A 210 4.00 -4.50 14.32
CA ALA A 210 3.58 -4.10 12.97
C ALA A 210 4.64 -3.29 12.22
N ASN A 211 4.60 -3.35 10.88
CA ASN A 211 5.38 -2.51 9.99
C ASN A 211 4.56 -1.28 9.60
N VAL A 212 4.81 -0.16 10.28
CA VAL A 212 3.95 1.03 10.19
C VAL A 212 4.64 2.17 9.46
N ILE A 213 3.96 2.71 8.45
CA ILE A 213 4.28 4.01 7.84
C ILE A 213 3.16 5.01 8.08
N LYS A 214 3.52 6.29 8.04
CA LYS A 214 2.58 7.41 8.09
C LYS A 214 2.56 8.05 6.71
N LEU A 215 1.37 8.34 6.21
CA LEU A 215 1.13 8.97 4.93
C LEU A 215 0.16 10.15 5.13
N MET A 216 0.41 11.26 4.43
CA MET A 216 -0.42 12.46 4.48
C MET A 216 -0.49 13.06 3.07
N PRO A 217 -1.57 13.80 2.71
CA PRO A 217 -1.59 14.59 1.48
C PRO A 217 -0.43 15.60 1.44
N LEU A 218 0.06 15.93 0.24
CA LEU A 218 1.16 16.90 0.06
C LEU A 218 0.75 18.33 0.45
N GLN A 219 -0.51 18.68 0.16
CA GLN A 219 -1.11 19.96 0.55
C GLN A 219 -1.80 19.80 1.91
N GLU A 220 -2.09 20.91 2.58
CA GLU A 220 -2.88 20.90 3.80
C GLU A 220 -4.31 20.35 3.52
N GLY A 221 -4.86 19.60 4.48
CA GLY A 221 -6.15 18.93 4.37
C GLY A 221 -6.07 17.40 4.43
N ASP A 222 -7.16 16.75 4.05
CA ASP A 222 -7.29 15.28 4.11
C ASP A 222 -7.35 14.62 2.70
N PHE A 223 -7.40 13.29 2.67
CA PHE A 223 -7.54 12.57 1.39
C PHE A 223 -8.92 12.78 0.73
N ASN A 224 -9.95 13.23 1.44
CA ASN A 224 -11.22 13.60 0.84
C ASN A 224 -11.12 14.94 0.09
N ASP A 225 -10.41 15.91 0.63
CA ASP A 225 -10.12 17.17 -0.05
C ASP A 225 -9.27 16.92 -1.31
N LEU A 226 -8.30 16.01 -1.23
CA LEU A 226 -7.53 15.57 -2.40
C LEU A 226 -8.41 14.87 -3.45
N LEU A 227 -9.32 13.97 -3.03
CA LEU A 227 -10.28 13.34 -3.94
C LEU A 227 -11.14 14.38 -4.67
N ARG A 228 -11.66 15.36 -3.94
CA ARG A 228 -12.57 16.39 -4.48
C ARG A 228 -11.87 17.34 -5.45
N SER A 229 -10.61 17.65 -5.20
CA SER A 229 -9.84 18.60 -6.01
C SER A 229 -9.12 17.97 -7.20
N GLN A 230 -8.59 16.74 -7.05
CA GLN A 230 -7.68 16.12 -8.03
C GLN A 230 -8.08 14.69 -8.44
N GLY A 231 -9.20 14.17 -7.93
CA GLY A 231 -9.71 12.85 -8.29
C GLY A 231 -8.91 11.68 -7.70
N ALA A 232 -9.37 10.46 -7.96
CA ALA A 232 -8.86 9.25 -7.31
C ALA A 232 -7.42 8.87 -7.73
N GLU A 233 -6.96 9.29 -8.91
CA GLU A 233 -5.61 8.98 -9.40
C GLU A 233 -4.53 9.67 -8.56
N SER A 234 -4.78 10.91 -8.12
CA SER A 234 -3.87 11.64 -7.22
C SER A 234 -3.62 10.90 -5.91
N ILE A 235 -4.66 10.28 -5.34
CA ILE A 235 -4.55 9.41 -4.16
C ILE A 235 -3.69 8.19 -4.46
N ARG A 236 -3.92 7.51 -5.60
CA ARG A 236 -3.11 6.33 -5.98
C ARG A 236 -1.64 6.69 -6.11
N ASN A 237 -1.31 7.84 -6.70
CA ASN A 237 0.07 8.28 -6.88
C ASN A 237 0.81 8.52 -5.56
N ILE A 238 0.10 8.87 -4.48
CA ILE A 238 0.67 9.04 -3.15
C ILE A 238 0.76 7.69 -2.41
N VAL A 239 -0.29 6.87 -2.48
CA VAL A 239 -0.43 5.65 -1.66
C VAL A 239 0.33 4.45 -2.26
N MET A 240 0.29 4.26 -3.58
CA MET A 240 0.86 3.08 -4.25
C MET A 240 2.38 2.94 -4.09
N PRO A 241 3.20 4.00 -4.23
CA PRO A 241 4.65 3.87 -4.01
C PRO A 241 4.99 3.44 -2.58
N GLU A 242 4.20 3.88 -1.59
CA GLU A 242 4.40 3.53 -0.19
C GLU A 242 3.95 2.10 0.13
N ILE A 243 2.86 1.64 -0.49
CA ILE A 243 2.46 0.23 -0.51
C ILE A 243 3.58 -0.65 -1.08
N ALA A 244 4.21 -0.23 -2.17
CA ALA A 244 5.34 -0.93 -2.76
C ALA A 244 6.52 -1.00 -1.79
N LYS A 245 6.90 0.12 -1.16
CA LYS A 245 7.95 0.16 -0.11
C LYS A 245 7.68 -0.79 1.04
N LEU A 246 6.44 -0.85 1.54
CA LEU A 246 6.05 -1.79 2.61
C LEU A 246 6.11 -3.25 2.15
N THR A 247 5.84 -3.50 0.87
CA THR A 247 5.91 -4.84 0.29
C THR A 247 7.34 -5.30 0.06
N VAL A 248 8.23 -4.37 -0.28
CA VAL A 248 9.68 -4.56 -0.36
C VAL A 248 10.32 -4.66 1.03
N GLN A 249 9.84 -3.91 2.03
CA GLN A 249 10.38 -3.96 3.41
C GLN A 249 10.09 -5.28 4.14
N SER A 250 9.06 -6.05 3.76
CA SER A 250 8.89 -7.43 4.24
C SER A 250 9.89 -8.44 3.66
N ALA A 251 10.71 -8.04 2.68
CA ALA A 251 11.89 -8.82 2.27
C ALA A 251 13.11 -8.56 3.18
N ARG A 252 13.00 -7.71 4.21
CA ARG A 252 14.05 -7.50 5.22
C ARG A 252 14.01 -8.55 6.33
N THR A 253 14.06 -9.82 5.95
CA THR A 253 14.86 -10.85 6.64
C THR A 253 15.11 -11.99 5.64
N VAL A 254 15.79 -11.67 4.55
CA VAL A 254 16.22 -12.65 3.56
C VAL A 254 17.73 -12.66 3.62
N ASN A 255 18.26 -13.80 4.05
CA ASN A 255 19.66 -13.98 4.40
C ASN A 255 20.50 -13.93 3.13
N GLN A 256 21.79 -13.58 3.20
CA GLN A 256 22.68 -13.57 2.03
C GLN A 256 22.69 -14.92 1.28
N ASN A 257 22.33 -16.00 1.98
CA ASN A 257 22.15 -17.35 1.45
C ASN A 257 21.00 -17.48 0.44
N ASP A 258 19.90 -16.72 0.59
CA ASP A 258 18.72 -16.86 -0.28
C ASP A 258 18.95 -16.22 -1.66
N VAL A 259 19.71 -15.11 -1.72
CA VAL A 259 20.11 -14.49 -3.00
C VAL A 259 21.07 -15.41 -3.75
N LYS A 260 21.99 -16.06 -3.02
CA LYS A 260 22.94 -17.01 -3.59
C LYS A 260 22.22 -18.25 -4.13
N ASP A 261 21.31 -18.83 -3.36
CA ASP A 261 20.47 -19.95 -3.78
C ASP A 261 19.62 -19.60 -5.01
N LEU A 262 19.04 -18.40 -5.04
CA LEU A 262 18.30 -17.88 -6.19
C LEU A 262 19.18 -17.80 -7.45
N TYR A 263 20.41 -17.31 -7.30
CA TYR A 263 21.37 -17.23 -8.41
C TYR A 263 21.76 -18.61 -8.93
N GLU A 264 22.07 -19.54 -8.03
CA GLU A 264 22.48 -20.91 -8.35
C GLU A 264 21.38 -21.72 -9.05
N LYS A 265 20.12 -21.51 -8.67
CA LYS A 265 18.94 -22.17 -9.29
C LYS A 265 18.45 -21.53 -10.58
N SER A 266 18.87 -20.31 -10.88
CA SER A 266 18.43 -19.59 -12.08
C SER A 266 19.23 -19.99 -13.32
N SER A 267 18.63 -19.86 -14.49
CA SER A 267 19.18 -20.20 -15.80
C SER A 267 19.67 -18.95 -16.55
N PRO A 268 20.79 -19.02 -17.29
CA PRO A 268 21.20 -17.91 -18.16
C PRO A 268 20.16 -17.68 -19.26
N LEU A 269 20.06 -16.43 -19.73
CA LEU A 269 19.12 -16.07 -20.82
C LEU A 269 19.58 -16.53 -22.21
N TYR A 270 20.87 -16.84 -22.36
CA TYR A 270 21.47 -17.31 -23.60
C TYR A 270 22.10 -18.69 -23.43
N TYR A 271 21.73 -19.63 -24.31
CA TYR A 271 22.32 -20.97 -24.36
C TYR A 271 23.38 -21.02 -25.46
N TYR A 272 24.59 -21.43 -25.09
CA TYR A 272 25.70 -21.62 -26.03
C TYR A 272 25.58 -22.91 -26.85
N ASN A 273 24.87 -23.92 -26.33
CA ASN A 273 24.66 -25.20 -26.99
C ASN A 273 23.21 -25.31 -27.52
N GLN A 274 23.04 -25.29 -28.85
CA GLN A 274 21.72 -25.35 -29.52
C GLN A 274 21.03 -26.73 -29.45
N LYS A 275 21.56 -27.69 -28.71
CA LYS A 275 21.01 -29.06 -28.62
C LYS A 275 20.04 -29.28 -27.46
N ASP A 276 20.03 -28.39 -26.47
CA ASP A 276 19.15 -28.49 -25.32
C ASP A 276 17.89 -27.64 -25.54
N GLU A 277 16.72 -28.19 -25.23
CA GLU A 277 15.47 -27.42 -25.22
C GLU A 277 15.56 -26.31 -24.15
N ALA A 278 15.34 -25.07 -24.56
CA ALA A 278 15.35 -23.94 -23.63
C ALA A 278 14.22 -24.09 -22.60
N ASN A 279 14.52 -23.89 -21.32
CA ASN A 279 13.49 -23.94 -20.28
C ASN A 279 12.41 -22.88 -20.53
N VAL A 280 11.18 -23.19 -20.12
CA VAL A 280 10.02 -22.29 -20.31
C VAL A 280 10.26 -20.90 -19.72
N GLU A 281 10.87 -20.81 -18.54
CA GLU A 281 11.18 -19.52 -17.91
C GLU A 281 12.16 -18.67 -18.73
N VAL A 282 13.13 -19.28 -19.42
CA VAL A 282 14.09 -18.56 -20.27
C VAL A 282 13.39 -18.04 -21.51
N ILE A 283 12.51 -18.85 -22.12
CA ILE A 283 11.71 -18.44 -23.29
C ILE A 283 10.83 -17.23 -22.91
N VAL A 284 10.13 -17.30 -21.78
CA VAL A 284 9.23 -16.24 -21.32
C VAL A 284 10.00 -14.97 -20.96
N ALA A 285 11.14 -15.08 -20.26
CA ALA A 285 11.97 -13.94 -19.90
C ALA A 285 12.57 -13.24 -21.14
N ASN A 286 13.08 -14.01 -22.10
CA ASN A 286 13.55 -13.45 -23.38
C ASN A 286 12.41 -12.76 -24.14
N LYS A 287 11.21 -13.36 -24.16
CA LYS A 287 10.07 -12.76 -24.84
C LYS A 287 9.60 -11.46 -24.20
N TYR A 288 9.62 -11.39 -22.86
CA TYR A 288 9.38 -10.15 -22.14
C TYR A 288 10.38 -9.07 -22.58
N LEU A 289 11.68 -9.37 -22.58
CA LEU A 289 12.72 -8.41 -22.99
C LEU A 289 12.56 -7.99 -24.45
N GLU A 290 12.29 -8.91 -25.37
CA GLU A 290 11.99 -8.59 -26.78
C GLU A 290 10.84 -7.57 -26.90
N ASN A 291 9.74 -7.81 -26.20
CA ASN A 291 8.55 -6.96 -26.27
C ASN A 291 8.79 -5.55 -25.72
N HIS A 292 9.64 -5.42 -24.70
CA HIS A 292 9.86 -4.14 -24.00
C HIS A 292 11.07 -3.36 -24.52
N THR A 293 12.03 -4.03 -25.16
CA THR A 293 13.23 -3.40 -25.72
C THR A 293 13.21 -3.28 -27.25
N GLY A 294 12.41 -4.11 -27.94
CA GLY A 294 12.48 -4.27 -29.39
C GLY A 294 13.75 -5.01 -29.87
N ILE A 295 14.52 -5.62 -28.97
CA ILE A 295 15.75 -6.35 -29.27
C ILE A 295 15.42 -7.83 -29.47
N TYR A 296 15.57 -8.34 -30.69
CA TYR A 296 15.31 -9.76 -31.05
C TYR A 296 16.58 -10.62 -31.10
N ASN A 297 17.61 -10.25 -30.34
CA ASN A 297 18.89 -10.95 -30.30
C ASN A 297 19.24 -11.32 -28.86
N THR A 298 19.03 -12.59 -28.51
CA THR A 298 19.28 -13.11 -27.15
C THR A 298 20.75 -13.02 -26.71
N LYS A 299 21.71 -12.90 -27.64
CA LYS A 299 23.12 -12.63 -27.26
C LYS A 299 23.31 -11.31 -26.54
N ILE A 300 22.42 -10.33 -26.76
CA ILE A 300 22.46 -9.04 -26.07
C ILE A 300 22.01 -9.20 -24.62
N PHE A 301 21.07 -10.12 -24.38
CA PHE A 301 20.58 -10.47 -23.05
C PHE A 301 21.54 -11.38 -22.28
N ASP A 302 22.56 -11.93 -22.94
CA ASP A 302 23.63 -12.67 -22.28
C ASP A 302 24.40 -11.76 -21.33
N ASN A 303 24.14 -11.95 -20.04
CA ASN A 303 24.75 -11.23 -18.96
C ASN A 303 24.60 -12.05 -17.66
N PRO A 304 25.65 -12.21 -16.84
CA PRO A 304 25.58 -12.98 -15.61
C PRO A 304 24.58 -12.41 -14.59
N ASN A 305 24.26 -11.12 -14.65
CA ASN A 305 23.30 -10.47 -13.80
C ASN A 305 21.85 -10.59 -14.31
N LEU A 306 21.62 -11.14 -15.51
CA LEU A 306 20.29 -11.36 -16.08
C LEU A 306 20.03 -12.85 -16.23
N ARG A 307 19.11 -13.38 -15.43
CA ARG A 307 18.82 -14.83 -15.39
C ARG A 307 17.32 -15.06 -15.33
N ALA A 308 16.87 -16.22 -15.77
CA ALA A 308 15.48 -16.65 -15.66
C ALA A 308 15.33 -17.74 -14.59
N ILE A 309 14.20 -17.76 -13.89
CA ILE A 309 13.91 -18.83 -12.94
C ILE A 309 12.41 -19.12 -12.91
N TRP A 310 12.01 -20.37 -12.72
CA TRP A 310 10.66 -20.70 -12.30
C TRP A 310 10.58 -20.64 -10.78
N ASN A 311 9.85 -19.67 -10.24
CA ASN A 311 9.75 -19.46 -8.80
C ASN A 311 8.33 -19.07 -8.39
N GLU A 312 7.90 -19.51 -7.20
CA GLU A 312 6.56 -19.21 -6.65
C GLU A 312 5.40 -19.48 -7.64
N GLY A 313 5.56 -20.50 -8.51
CA GLY A 313 4.53 -20.92 -9.46
C GLY A 313 4.50 -20.16 -10.79
N ALA A 314 5.44 -19.25 -11.06
CA ALA A 314 5.52 -18.50 -12.30
C ALA A 314 6.97 -18.39 -12.84
N PRO A 315 7.16 -18.26 -14.16
CA PRO A 315 8.45 -17.88 -14.72
C PRO A 315 8.79 -16.43 -14.33
N ALA A 316 10.06 -16.14 -14.10
CA ALA A 316 10.52 -14.82 -13.71
C ALA A 316 11.85 -14.43 -14.36
N LEU A 317 11.98 -13.16 -14.74
CA LEU A 317 13.25 -12.52 -15.07
C LEU A 317 13.87 -11.96 -13.79
N THR A 318 15.12 -12.31 -13.52
CA THR A 318 15.85 -11.87 -12.34
C THR A 318 17.03 -10.99 -12.74
N VAL A 319 17.09 -9.80 -12.15
CA VAL A 319 18.19 -8.84 -12.30
C VAL A 319 18.99 -8.81 -11.00
N PHE A 320 20.16 -9.43 -11.00
CA PHE A 320 21.06 -9.47 -9.84
C PHE A 320 21.91 -8.21 -9.74
N VAL A 321 22.17 -7.76 -8.51
CA VAL A 321 23.04 -6.61 -8.24
C VAL A 321 24.22 -7.00 -7.39
N ARG A 322 25.33 -6.33 -7.68
CA ARG A 322 26.63 -6.58 -7.04
C ARG A 322 27.15 -5.32 -6.38
N ASN A 323 27.86 -5.51 -5.28
CA ASN A 323 28.57 -4.43 -4.61
C ASN A 323 29.94 -4.16 -5.29
N GLU A 324 30.70 -3.21 -4.76
CA GLU A 324 32.05 -2.86 -5.24
C GLU A 324 33.07 -4.02 -5.17
N LYS A 325 32.78 -5.08 -4.39
CA LYS A 325 33.61 -6.30 -4.29
C LYS A 325 33.17 -7.40 -5.24
N ASP A 326 32.25 -7.10 -6.17
CA ASP A 326 31.61 -8.04 -7.09
C ASP A 326 30.77 -9.15 -6.43
N GLU A 327 30.40 -8.97 -5.15
CA GLU A 327 29.56 -9.91 -4.42
C GLU A 327 28.09 -9.67 -4.76
N ILE A 328 27.36 -10.74 -5.08
CA ILE A 328 25.90 -10.67 -5.27
C ILE A 328 25.27 -10.34 -3.92
N THR A 329 24.59 -9.20 -3.86
CA THR A 329 24.01 -8.67 -2.62
C THR A 329 22.49 -8.69 -2.64
N GLY A 330 21.89 -8.63 -3.83
CA GLY A 330 20.46 -8.70 -4.01
C GLY A 330 20.05 -8.95 -5.45
N ALA A 331 18.74 -9.00 -5.67
CA ALA A 331 18.13 -9.18 -6.98
C ALA A 331 16.73 -8.56 -7.04
N GLN A 332 16.34 -8.08 -8.21
CA GLN A 332 14.93 -7.83 -8.57
C GLN A 332 14.39 -9.01 -9.35
N VAL A 333 13.29 -9.59 -8.90
CA VAL A 333 12.60 -10.71 -9.52
C VAL A 333 11.31 -10.19 -10.12
N LEU A 334 11.21 -10.20 -11.45
CA LEU A 334 10.06 -9.80 -12.25
C LEU A 334 9.29 -11.07 -12.62
N TYR A 335 8.16 -11.33 -11.97
CA TYR A 335 7.32 -12.50 -12.27
C TYR A 335 6.48 -12.22 -13.51
N LEU A 336 6.45 -13.19 -14.42
CA LEU A 336 5.89 -13.07 -15.75
C LEU A 336 4.75 -14.06 -15.95
N ASP A 337 3.73 -13.65 -16.69
CA ASP A 337 2.67 -14.54 -17.13
C ASP A 337 3.21 -15.45 -18.23
N SER A 338 3.06 -16.77 -18.06
CA SER A 338 3.65 -17.77 -18.96
C SER A 338 3.04 -17.77 -20.37
N LYS A 339 1.89 -17.13 -20.58
CA LYS A 339 1.21 -17.06 -21.88
C LYS A 339 1.43 -15.72 -22.58
N THR A 340 1.21 -14.63 -21.85
CA THR A 340 1.30 -13.26 -22.37
C THR A 340 2.70 -12.69 -22.30
N CYS A 341 3.59 -13.28 -21.49
CA CYS A 341 4.94 -12.80 -21.21
C CYS A 341 4.97 -11.39 -20.60
N ASN A 342 3.86 -10.93 -20.02
CA ASN A 342 3.76 -9.63 -19.37
C ASN A 342 4.10 -9.72 -17.88
N LYS A 343 4.58 -8.60 -17.32
CA LYS A 343 4.85 -8.50 -15.88
C LYS A 343 3.55 -8.65 -15.08
N ILE A 344 3.54 -9.60 -14.15
CA ILE A 344 2.46 -9.78 -13.16
C ILE A 344 2.77 -8.96 -11.91
N GLN A 345 3.98 -9.17 -11.37
CA GLN A 345 4.44 -8.56 -10.12
C GLN A 345 5.96 -8.53 -10.09
N GLU A 346 6.53 -7.79 -9.13
CA GLU A 346 7.97 -7.75 -8.90
C GLU A 346 8.30 -7.84 -7.42
N LYS A 347 9.47 -8.37 -7.10
CA LYS A 347 9.95 -8.57 -5.73
C LYS A 347 11.45 -8.29 -5.66
N ILE A 348 11.88 -7.67 -4.56
CA ILE A 348 13.30 -7.52 -4.25
C ILE A 348 13.71 -8.62 -3.29
N VAL A 349 14.86 -9.24 -3.54
CA VAL A 349 15.50 -10.27 -2.71
C VAL A 349 16.87 -9.74 -2.31
N GLY A 350 17.21 -9.76 -1.02
CA GLY A 350 18.50 -9.27 -0.53
C GLY A 350 18.65 -7.75 -0.46
N LYS A 351 19.89 -7.27 -0.41
CA LYS A 351 20.26 -5.85 -0.30
C LYS A 351 20.62 -5.29 -1.68
N ILE A 352 19.89 -4.25 -2.10
CA ILE A 352 20.14 -3.56 -3.37
C ILE A 352 20.78 -2.17 -3.20
N ASP A 353 20.72 -1.59 -2.00
CA ASP A 353 21.28 -0.26 -1.71
C ASP A 353 22.80 -0.23 -1.94
N GLY A 354 23.23 0.64 -2.86
CA GLY A 354 24.65 0.79 -3.22
C GLY A 354 25.19 -0.34 -4.12
N SER A 355 24.31 -1.20 -4.64
CA SER A 355 24.66 -2.28 -5.55
C SER A 355 24.04 -2.05 -6.92
N PHE A 356 24.71 -2.52 -7.97
CA PHE A 356 24.28 -2.29 -9.36
C PHE A 356 24.35 -3.56 -10.19
N ALA A 357 23.51 -3.64 -11.23
CA ALA A 357 23.63 -4.67 -12.25
C ALA A 357 24.51 -4.14 -13.37
N THR A 358 25.73 -4.69 -13.50
CA THR A 358 26.63 -4.32 -14.58
C THR A 358 26.20 -5.02 -15.87
N ILE A 359 25.80 -4.23 -16.86
CA ILE A 359 25.27 -4.72 -18.16
C ILE A 359 26.36 -4.77 -19.22
N GLN A 360 27.24 -3.78 -19.18
CA GLN A 360 28.46 -3.71 -19.98
C GLN A 360 29.57 -3.15 -19.10
N ASN A 361 30.74 -3.78 -19.14
CA ASN A 361 31.94 -3.24 -18.53
C ASN A 361 32.95 -2.92 -19.62
N SER A 362 33.51 -1.71 -19.56
CA SER A 362 34.57 -1.26 -20.46
C SER A 362 35.62 -0.62 -19.56
N ASP A 363 36.57 -1.44 -19.10
CA ASP A 363 37.54 -1.08 -18.06
C ASP A 363 38.44 0.12 -18.46
N ASP A 364 38.53 0.40 -19.77
CA ASP A 364 39.35 1.48 -20.33
C ASP A 364 38.60 2.81 -20.51
N SER A 365 37.29 2.87 -20.23
CA SER A 365 36.49 4.09 -20.43
C SER A 365 36.29 4.87 -19.12
N PRO A 366 36.56 6.18 -19.10
CA PRO A 366 36.25 7.02 -17.94
C PRO A 366 34.75 7.32 -17.81
N ILE A 367 33.90 6.80 -18.69
CA ILE A 367 32.47 7.08 -18.73
C ILE A 367 31.69 5.94 -18.06
N THR A 368 30.89 6.29 -17.05
CA THR A 368 29.89 5.38 -16.47
C THR A 368 28.50 5.93 -16.72
N ILE A 369 27.66 5.10 -17.33
CA ILE A 369 26.25 5.36 -17.60
C ILE A 369 25.41 4.58 -16.60
N ILE A 370 24.61 5.30 -15.82
CA ILE A 370 23.69 4.73 -14.84
C ILE A 370 22.27 4.83 -15.39
N THR A 371 21.59 3.69 -15.53
CA THR A 371 20.19 3.63 -15.95
C THR A 371 19.26 3.36 -14.77
N LYS A 372 18.00 3.75 -14.91
CA LYS A 372 16.92 3.48 -13.92
C LYS A 372 16.24 2.13 -14.13
N ASP A 373 16.37 1.56 -15.32
CA ASP A 373 15.72 0.31 -15.73
C ASP A 373 16.63 -0.50 -16.64
N ILE A 374 16.35 -1.81 -16.72
CA ILE A 374 17.18 -2.77 -17.44
C ILE A 374 17.01 -2.64 -18.95
N GLU A 375 15.81 -2.27 -19.40
CA GLU A 375 15.45 -2.09 -20.79
C GLU A 375 16.28 -0.98 -21.45
N THR A 376 16.46 0.14 -20.76
CA THR A 376 17.32 1.26 -21.17
C THR A 376 18.78 0.82 -21.23
N ALA A 377 19.28 0.07 -20.24
CA ALA A 377 20.66 -0.42 -20.24
C ALA A 377 20.94 -1.38 -21.41
N LEU A 378 20.00 -2.28 -21.69
CA LEU A 378 20.09 -3.20 -22.82
C LEU A 378 20.04 -2.47 -24.16
N SER A 379 19.22 -1.43 -24.28
CA SER A 379 19.16 -0.58 -25.48
C SER A 379 20.49 0.15 -25.73
N LEU A 380 21.14 0.65 -24.68
CA LEU A 380 22.47 1.26 -24.78
C LEU A 380 23.56 0.25 -25.16
N LYS A 381 23.52 -0.97 -24.57
CA LYS A 381 24.41 -2.09 -24.95
C LYS A 381 24.22 -2.46 -26.43
N GLN A 382 22.97 -2.58 -26.89
CA GLN A 382 22.65 -2.87 -28.30
C GLN A 382 23.17 -1.77 -29.24
N ALA A 383 23.08 -0.50 -28.83
CA ALA A 383 23.60 0.64 -29.57
C ALA A 383 25.14 0.73 -29.55
N LYS A 384 25.83 -0.17 -28.83
CA LYS A 384 27.29 -0.21 -28.68
C LYS A 384 27.87 1.12 -28.16
N ILE A 385 27.17 1.75 -27.22
CA ILE A 385 27.66 2.95 -26.56
C ILE A 385 28.92 2.59 -25.76
N GLU A 386 29.99 3.35 -25.97
CA GLU A 386 31.24 3.20 -25.23
C GLU A 386 31.07 3.64 -23.77
N GLY A 387 31.63 2.87 -22.84
CA GLY A 387 31.52 3.13 -21.40
C GLY A 387 31.02 1.92 -20.60
N LYS A 388 31.11 2.08 -19.29
CA LYS A 388 30.54 1.15 -18.31
C LYS A 388 29.04 1.45 -18.18
N ILE A 389 28.18 0.46 -18.42
CA ILE A 389 26.73 0.60 -18.31
C ILE A 389 26.27 -0.20 -17.09
N ILE A 390 25.75 0.50 -16.10
CA ILE A 390 25.20 -0.09 -14.87
C ILE A 390 23.74 0.30 -14.69
N CYS A 391 22.93 -0.63 -14.20
CA CYS A 391 21.53 -0.40 -13.87
C CYS A 391 21.35 -0.32 -12.36
N GLY A 392 20.74 0.77 -11.89
CA GLY A 392 20.28 0.93 -10.52
C GLY A 392 18.82 0.47 -10.41
N ILE A 393 18.57 -0.56 -9.61
CA ILE A 393 17.24 -1.17 -9.43
C ILE A 393 16.33 -0.28 -8.55
N ASP A 394 16.91 0.55 -7.69
CA ASP A 394 16.21 1.55 -6.89
C ASP A 394 16.63 2.97 -7.29
N ALA A 395 15.69 3.91 -7.25
CA ALA A 395 15.96 5.32 -7.53
C ALA A 395 17.06 5.90 -6.62
N SER A 396 17.19 5.40 -5.39
CA SER A 396 18.23 5.77 -4.43
C SER A 396 19.61 5.23 -4.77
N ASN A 397 19.74 4.22 -5.65
CA ASN A 397 21.06 3.73 -6.09
C ASN A 397 21.87 4.85 -6.77
N THR A 398 21.22 5.69 -7.58
CA THR A 398 21.89 6.81 -8.26
C THR A 398 22.52 7.81 -7.29
N GLN A 399 21.90 8.04 -6.13
CA GLN A 399 22.43 8.93 -5.08
C GLN A 399 23.58 8.33 -4.29
N ASN A 400 23.67 7.00 -4.26
CA ASN A 400 24.66 6.26 -3.47
C ASN A 400 25.89 5.83 -4.28
N TYR A 401 25.93 6.11 -5.60
CA TYR A 401 27.09 5.83 -6.42
C TYR A 401 28.28 6.72 -6.01
N LYS A 402 29.44 6.10 -5.80
CA LYS A 402 30.67 6.81 -5.43
C LYS A 402 31.60 6.86 -6.65
N PRO A 403 31.68 8.02 -7.34
CA PRO A 403 32.55 8.12 -8.50
C PRO A 403 34.03 8.08 -8.12
N PHE A 404 34.85 7.52 -9.01
CA PHE A 404 36.30 7.59 -8.90
C PHE A 404 36.86 8.87 -9.55
N ALA A 405 38.10 9.22 -9.21
CA ALA A 405 38.73 10.44 -9.70
C ALA A 405 38.86 10.41 -11.25
N GLY A 406 38.27 11.40 -11.92
CA GLY A 406 38.28 11.51 -13.38
C GLY A 406 37.12 10.82 -14.10
N GLU A 407 36.20 10.17 -13.36
CA GLU A 407 35.01 9.53 -13.92
C GLU A 407 33.96 10.55 -14.38
N LYS A 408 33.39 10.32 -15.55
CA LYS A 408 32.26 11.07 -16.10
C LYS A 408 30.98 10.25 -15.97
N LEU A 409 30.03 10.76 -15.20
CA LEU A 409 28.74 10.11 -14.98
C LEU A 409 27.68 10.62 -15.95
N ILE A 410 26.94 9.69 -16.55
CA ILE A 410 25.75 9.97 -17.36
C ILE A 410 24.57 9.24 -16.72
N LEU A 411 23.50 9.98 -16.43
CA LEU A 411 22.23 9.38 -16.01
C LEU A 411 21.35 9.25 -17.25
N ALA A 412 20.97 8.02 -17.61
CA ALA A 412 20.12 7.76 -18.77
C ALA A 412 18.74 7.26 -18.31
N SER A 413 17.68 7.90 -18.81
CA SER A 413 16.29 7.49 -18.64
C SER A 413 15.55 7.57 -19.98
N ASN A 414 14.58 6.67 -20.17
CA ASN A 414 13.68 6.70 -21.31
C ASN A 414 12.40 7.47 -20.94
N ASP A 415 12.50 8.80 -20.81
CA ASP A 415 11.36 9.66 -20.47
C ASP A 415 10.50 9.98 -21.72
N ARG A 416 9.94 8.95 -22.37
CA ARG A 416 8.96 9.14 -23.47
C ARG A 416 7.54 9.52 -23.00
N ASN A 417 7.30 9.64 -21.69
CA ASN A 417 5.97 9.96 -21.14
C ASN A 417 5.77 11.42 -20.70
N ASP A 418 6.80 12.27 -20.72
CA ASP A 418 6.66 13.68 -20.28
C ASP A 418 6.41 14.68 -21.43
N GLU A 419 6.75 14.35 -22.68
CA GLU A 419 6.49 15.25 -23.82
C GLU A 419 5.01 15.28 -24.24
N ALA A 420 4.24 14.22 -23.95
CA ALA A 420 2.79 14.21 -24.20
C ALA A 420 1.98 15.09 -23.22
N LYS A 421 2.58 15.52 -22.10
CA LYS A 421 1.93 16.41 -21.11
C LYS A 421 2.28 17.89 -21.28
N LYS A 422 3.14 18.25 -22.24
CA LYS A 422 3.56 19.64 -22.49
C LYS A 422 2.87 20.33 -23.67
N GLN A 423 1.88 19.71 -24.31
CA GLN A 423 1.09 20.34 -25.39
C GLN A 423 -0.36 20.70 -25.02
N LEU A 424 -0.71 20.72 -23.74
CA LEU A 424 -1.93 21.35 -23.26
C LEU A 424 -1.59 22.27 -22.08
N ALA A 425 -1.09 23.45 -22.41
CA ALA A 425 -1.09 24.65 -21.57
C ALA A 425 -1.51 25.83 -22.44
#